data_AF-A0A5C8KVG6-F1
#
_entry.id   AF-A0A5C8KVG6-F1
#
_cell.length_a   1.000
_cell.length_b   1.000
_cell.length_c   1.000
_cell.angle_alpha   90.00
_cell.angle_beta   90.00
_cell.angle_gamma   90.00
#
_symmetry.space_group_name_H-M   'P 1'
#
loop_
_entity.id
_entity.type
_entity.pdbx_description
1 polymer ?
#
loop_
_entity_poly.entity_id
_entity_poly.type
_entity_poly.pdbx_seq_one_letter_code
_entity_poly.pdbx_strand_id
1 'polypeptide(L)'
;MNMPHLKKENGSGASTPETGRTLVRANENALTLTRKEIDARRIIHHGMEDEGPADAFRDLRTQLLARAGSRTISVLVTPVARGRGGSFVAINLAAALAFDERQAVVLIDCNLRHPCLHQRLGVAPAPGLTDYLSGRTDSLEAITHATSVPRLFLIPRGARPRPEASSLPPTGCSG
;
A
#
# COMPACT_ATOMS: atom_id res chain seq x y z
N MET A 1 3.48 -35.41 60.68
CA MET A 1 2.88 -35.66 59.36
C MET A 1 1.61 -34.84 59.23
N ASN A 2 1.58 -33.85 58.35
CA ASN A 2 0.41 -33.02 58.10
C ASN A 2 0.29 -32.80 56.59
N MET A 3 -0.84 -33.19 56.00
CA MET A 3 -1.23 -32.84 54.63
C MET A 3 -2.16 -31.63 54.70
N PRO A 4 -1.93 -30.57 53.90
CA PRO A 4 -3.00 -29.68 53.51
C PRO A 4 -3.13 -29.51 51.99
N HIS A 5 -4.35 -29.79 51.53
CA HIS A 5 -5.15 -29.05 50.55
C HIS A 5 -4.53 -28.44 49.29
N LEU A 6 -4.91 -29.02 48.16
CA LEU A 6 -4.78 -28.53 46.80
C LEU A 6 -5.62 -27.24 46.61
N LYS A 7 -4.96 -26.08 46.43
CA LYS A 7 -5.57 -24.88 45.86
C LYS A 7 -5.43 -24.90 44.34
N LYS A 8 -6.55 -24.72 43.64
CA LYS A 8 -6.60 -24.41 42.20
C LYS A 8 -6.09 -22.99 42.00
N GLU A 9 -5.13 -22.81 41.10
CA GLU A 9 -4.84 -21.51 40.50
C GLU A 9 -5.19 -21.53 39.01
N ASN A 10 -6.22 -20.77 38.67
CA ASN A 10 -6.51 -20.34 37.31
C ASN A 10 -5.43 -19.32 36.89
N GLY A 11 -4.49 -19.75 36.07
CA GLY A 11 -3.56 -18.88 35.35
C GLY A 11 -3.99 -18.71 33.90
N SER A 12 -4.97 -17.83 33.68
CA SER A 12 -5.32 -17.29 32.36
C SER A 12 -4.10 -16.56 31.79
N GLY A 13 -3.56 -17.08 30.69
CA GLY A 13 -2.40 -16.52 30.00
C GLY A 13 -2.36 -16.94 28.54
N ALA A 14 -3.50 -16.88 27.85
CA ALA A 14 -3.54 -17.02 26.41
C ALA A 14 -2.92 -15.76 25.79
N SER A 15 -1.67 -15.89 25.37
CA SER A 15 -0.89 -14.93 24.59
C SER A 15 -1.73 -14.37 23.44
N THR A 16 -2.14 -13.12 23.56
CA THR A 16 -2.76 -12.36 22.48
C THR A 16 -1.65 -12.00 21.48
N PRO A 17 -1.80 -12.20 20.17
CA PRO A 17 -0.78 -11.80 19.22
C PRO A 17 -0.78 -10.26 19.13
N GLU A 18 0.25 -9.62 19.69
CA GLU A 18 0.54 -8.18 19.54
C GLU A 18 1.05 -7.82 18.13
N THR A 19 0.49 -8.39 17.07
CA THR A 19 0.99 -8.18 15.69
C THR A 19 0.42 -6.93 15.01
N GLY A 20 -0.20 -6.02 15.75
CA GLY A 20 -1.07 -4.98 15.16
C GLY A 20 -0.49 -3.59 14.93
N ARG A 21 0.72 -3.25 15.39
CA ARG A 21 1.14 -1.83 15.49
C ARG A 21 2.60 -1.50 15.16
N THR A 22 3.32 -2.38 14.46
CA THR A 22 4.58 -1.96 13.85
C THR A 22 4.24 -1.14 12.60
N LEU A 23 4.02 0.16 12.79
CA LEU A 23 4.08 1.13 11.71
C LEU A 23 5.49 1.00 11.11
N VAL A 24 5.55 0.27 9.99
CA VAL A 24 6.74 0.03 9.18
C VAL A 24 7.50 1.35 9.08
N ARG A 25 8.75 1.39 9.56
CA ARG A 25 9.65 2.51 9.26
C ARG A 25 9.87 2.49 7.75
N ALA A 26 9.11 3.30 7.03
CA ALA A 26 9.20 3.37 5.60
C ALA A 26 10.48 4.12 5.20
N ASN A 27 11.11 3.67 4.12
CA ASN A 27 12.24 4.34 3.55
C ASN A 27 11.80 5.68 2.91
N GLU A 28 12.53 6.76 3.18
CA GLU A 28 12.24 8.13 2.70
C GLU A 28 12.65 8.36 1.23
N ASN A 29 12.74 7.31 0.41
CA ASN A 29 13.09 7.37 -1.01
C ASN A 29 11.97 7.93 -1.92
N ALA A 30 11.03 8.69 -1.35
CA ALA A 30 9.98 9.35 -2.11
C ALA A 30 10.57 10.57 -2.82
N LEU A 31 10.42 10.66 -4.15
CA LEU A 31 10.50 11.94 -4.83
C LEU A 31 9.25 12.70 -4.40
N THR A 32 9.42 13.77 -3.63
CA THR A 32 8.31 14.61 -3.19
C THR A 32 7.63 15.23 -4.41
N LEU A 33 6.52 14.66 -4.86
CA LEU A 33 5.72 15.21 -5.93
C LEU A 33 5.08 16.52 -5.46
N THR A 34 5.18 17.55 -6.29
CA THR A 34 4.50 18.81 -6.06
C THR A 34 2.98 18.65 -6.20
N ARG A 35 2.20 19.55 -5.63
CA ARG A 35 0.74 19.49 -5.75
C ARG A 35 0.26 19.43 -7.21
N LYS A 36 0.80 20.31 -8.05
CA LYS A 36 0.55 20.36 -9.50
C LYS A 36 0.84 19.03 -10.20
N GLU A 37 1.86 18.32 -9.74
CA GLU A 37 2.26 17.02 -10.26
C GLU A 37 1.31 15.89 -9.83
N ILE A 38 0.76 15.97 -8.63
CA ILE A 38 -0.23 15.00 -8.12
C ILE A 38 -1.57 15.21 -8.86
N ASP A 39 -1.98 16.46 -9.05
CA ASP A 39 -3.12 16.86 -9.87
C ASP A 39 -2.97 16.36 -11.33
N ALA A 40 -1.82 16.60 -11.96
CA ALA A 40 -1.54 16.15 -13.33
C ALA A 40 -1.59 14.61 -13.48
N ARG A 41 -1.27 13.87 -12.42
CA ARG A 41 -1.33 12.40 -12.38
C ARG A 41 -2.71 11.86 -11.97
N ARG A 42 -3.67 12.75 -11.71
CA ARG A 42 -5.04 12.47 -11.28
C ARG A 42 -5.09 11.59 -10.04
N ILE A 43 -4.24 11.91 -9.06
CA ILE A 43 -4.21 11.24 -7.76
C ILE A 43 -5.05 12.09 -6.79
N ILE A 44 -6.05 11.49 -6.18
CA ILE A 44 -6.96 12.20 -5.28
C ILE A 44 -6.23 12.67 -4.02
N HIS A 45 -6.61 13.86 -3.56
CA HIS A 45 -6.08 14.47 -2.34
C HIS A 45 -7.07 15.50 -1.77
N HIS A 46 -6.89 15.87 -0.50
CA HIS A 46 -7.62 16.99 0.11
C HIS A 46 -7.36 18.28 -0.65
N GLY A 47 -8.41 18.99 -1.08
CA GLY A 47 -8.33 20.26 -1.82
C GLY A 47 -8.20 20.12 -3.34
N MET A 48 -8.68 19.02 -3.93
CA MET A 48 -8.82 18.90 -5.39
C MET A 48 -9.98 19.79 -5.86
N GLU A 49 -9.83 20.48 -7.00
CA GLU A 49 -10.87 21.36 -7.56
C GLU A 49 -12.04 20.57 -8.18
N ASP A 50 -11.73 19.46 -8.89
CA ASP A 50 -12.72 18.53 -9.43
C ASP A 50 -13.03 17.43 -8.41
N GLU A 51 -14.14 17.57 -7.69
CA GLU A 51 -14.52 16.63 -6.64
C GLU A 51 -15.13 15.33 -7.19
N GLY A 52 -15.57 15.27 -8.46
CA GLY A 52 -16.31 14.12 -9.00
C GLY A 52 -15.57 12.78 -8.87
N PRO A 53 -14.32 12.66 -9.34
CA PRO A 53 -13.51 11.47 -9.13
C PRO A 53 -13.21 11.21 -7.64
N ALA A 54 -12.93 12.27 -6.86
CA ALA A 54 -12.62 12.13 -5.45
C ALA A 54 -13.79 11.56 -4.65
N ASP A 55 -15.01 12.04 -4.91
CA ASP A 55 -16.24 11.57 -4.27
C ASP A 55 -16.54 10.12 -4.61
N ALA A 56 -16.38 9.71 -5.87
CA ALA A 56 -16.55 8.31 -6.26
C ALA A 56 -15.62 7.36 -5.48
N PHE A 57 -14.36 7.75 -5.24
CA PHE A 57 -13.44 6.96 -4.43
C PHE A 57 -13.73 7.06 -2.92
N ARG A 58 -14.23 8.20 -2.42
CA ARG A 58 -14.71 8.34 -1.02
C ARG A 58 -15.92 7.43 -0.76
N ASP A 59 -16.84 7.35 -1.69
CA ASP A 59 -18.00 6.45 -1.64
C ASP A 59 -17.56 5.00 -1.65
N LEU A 60 -16.64 4.63 -2.55
CA LEU A 60 -16.08 3.29 -2.61
C LEU A 60 -15.37 2.90 -1.31
N ARG A 61 -14.57 3.81 -0.72
CA ARG A 61 -13.97 3.62 0.60
C ARG A 61 -15.05 3.35 1.65
N THR A 62 -16.08 4.17 1.70
CA THR A 62 -17.15 4.06 2.70
C THR A 62 -17.85 2.71 2.61
N GLN A 63 -18.17 2.25 1.41
CA GLN A 63 -18.77 0.93 1.18
C GLN A 63 -17.84 -0.22 1.59
N LEU A 64 -16.54 -0.12 1.29
CA LEU A 64 -15.56 -1.14 1.66
C LEU A 64 -15.39 -1.23 3.18
N LEU A 65 -15.23 -0.10 3.86
CA LEU A 65 -15.08 -0.06 5.32
C LEU A 65 -16.36 -0.53 6.04
N ALA A 66 -17.54 -0.18 5.53
CA ALA A 66 -18.81 -0.67 6.07
C ALA A 66 -18.91 -2.20 6.02
N ARG A 67 -18.41 -2.83 4.93
CA ARG A 67 -18.38 -4.29 4.79
C ARG A 67 -17.31 -4.94 5.68
N ALA A 68 -16.20 -4.25 5.92
CA ALA A 68 -15.10 -4.72 6.75
C ALA A 68 -15.44 -4.71 8.25
N GLY A 69 -16.23 -3.73 8.69
CA GLY A 69 -16.41 -3.41 10.10
C GLY A 69 -15.11 -2.96 10.75
N SER A 70 -14.74 -3.56 11.89
CA SER A 70 -13.53 -3.23 12.66
C SER A 70 -12.28 -3.99 12.23
N ARG A 71 -12.32 -4.76 11.13
CA ARG A 71 -11.21 -5.61 10.70
C ARG A 71 -10.30 -4.89 9.69
N THR A 72 -9.01 -5.23 9.72
CA THR A 72 -8.09 -4.91 8.63
C THR A 72 -8.57 -5.53 7.32
N ILE A 73 -8.58 -4.75 6.24
CA ILE A 73 -8.92 -5.24 4.90
C ILE A 73 -7.71 -5.36 4.00
N SER A 74 -7.76 -6.35 3.12
CA SER A 74 -6.90 -6.45 1.96
C SER A 74 -7.78 -6.47 0.72
N VAL A 75 -7.45 -5.62 -0.26
CA VAL A 75 -8.22 -5.44 -1.49
C VAL A 75 -7.33 -5.71 -2.68
N LEU A 76 -7.69 -6.69 -3.52
CA LEU A 76 -7.05 -6.94 -4.79
C LEU A 76 -7.77 -6.15 -5.89
N VAL A 77 -7.04 -5.26 -6.56
CA VAL A 77 -7.54 -4.55 -7.74
C VAL A 77 -6.98 -5.21 -8.99
N THR A 78 -7.86 -5.73 -9.85
CA THR A 78 -7.49 -6.35 -11.12
C THR A 78 -8.31 -5.77 -12.27
N PRO A 79 -7.68 -5.25 -13.34
CA PRO A 79 -8.41 -4.73 -14.48
C PRO A 79 -8.89 -5.87 -15.40
N VAL A 80 -10.04 -5.68 -16.04
CA VAL A 80 -10.59 -6.63 -17.03
C VAL A 80 -9.70 -6.83 -18.25
N ALA A 81 -8.89 -5.82 -18.59
CA ALA A 81 -7.88 -5.90 -19.65
C ALA A 81 -6.73 -4.93 -19.37
N ARG A 82 -5.60 -5.16 -20.03
CA ARG A 82 -4.45 -4.26 -19.97
C ARG A 82 -4.83 -2.86 -20.43
N GLY A 83 -4.33 -1.86 -19.71
CA GLY A 83 -4.58 -0.45 -20.01
C GLY A 83 -6.00 0.03 -19.74
N ARG A 84 -6.77 -0.67 -18.90
CA ARG A 84 -8.11 -0.25 -18.45
C ARG A 84 -8.10 0.43 -17.09
N GLY A 85 -7.02 1.17 -16.76
CA GLY A 85 -6.99 1.99 -15.54
C GLY A 85 -6.93 1.22 -14.22
N GLY A 86 -6.55 -0.07 -14.22
CA GLY A 86 -6.41 -0.84 -12.96
C GLY A 86 -5.45 -0.18 -11.97
N SER A 87 -4.32 0.35 -12.47
CA SER A 87 -3.37 1.12 -11.66
C SER A 87 -3.96 2.45 -11.17
N PHE A 88 -4.75 3.14 -11.99
CA PHE A 88 -5.46 4.37 -11.59
C PHE A 88 -6.43 4.09 -10.44
N VAL A 89 -7.26 3.05 -10.56
CA VAL A 89 -8.21 2.65 -9.53
C VAL A 89 -7.47 2.22 -8.26
N ALA A 90 -6.40 1.44 -8.38
CA ALA A 90 -5.62 0.98 -7.23
C ALA A 90 -4.98 2.14 -6.44
N ILE A 91 -4.35 3.09 -7.15
CA ILE A 91 -3.71 4.25 -6.52
C ILE A 91 -4.76 5.14 -5.83
N ASN A 92 -5.85 5.46 -6.51
CA ASN A 92 -6.84 6.38 -5.97
C ASN A 92 -7.68 5.74 -4.86
N LEU A 93 -7.97 4.45 -4.94
CA LEU A 93 -8.58 3.74 -3.82
C LEU A 93 -7.66 3.73 -2.59
N ALA A 94 -6.36 3.49 -2.79
CA ALA A 94 -5.40 3.52 -1.70
C ALA A 94 -5.25 4.92 -1.09
N ALA A 95 -5.24 5.97 -1.94
CA ALA A 95 -5.25 7.36 -1.48
C ALA A 95 -6.52 7.72 -0.70
N ALA A 96 -7.69 7.23 -1.14
CA ALA A 96 -8.95 7.45 -0.42
C ALA A 96 -8.90 6.82 0.97
N LEU A 97 -8.43 5.57 1.06
CA LEU A 97 -8.24 4.88 2.33
C LEU A 97 -7.26 5.64 3.25
N ALA A 98 -6.21 6.23 2.69
CA ALA A 98 -5.21 7.00 3.42
C ALA A 98 -5.71 8.38 3.90
N PHE A 99 -6.87 8.86 3.46
CA PHE A 99 -7.49 10.07 4.02
C PHE A 99 -7.87 9.91 5.49
N ASP A 100 -8.09 8.68 5.97
CA ASP A 100 -8.27 8.44 7.39
C ASP A 100 -6.95 8.65 8.13
N GLU A 101 -6.90 9.64 9.02
CA GLU A 101 -5.69 9.94 9.79
C GLU A 101 -5.31 8.83 10.78
N ARG A 102 -6.26 7.93 11.08
CA ARG A 102 -6.07 6.83 12.03
C ARG A 102 -5.52 5.57 11.38
N GLN A 103 -5.38 5.54 10.05
CA GLN A 103 -5.01 4.35 9.30
C GLN A 103 -3.79 4.61 8.40
N ALA A 104 -2.91 3.62 8.33
CA ALA A 104 -1.84 3.55 7.34
C ALA A 104 -2.24 2.59 6.22
N VAL A 105 -1.95 2.95 4.99
CA VAL A 105 -2.28 2.14 3.81
C VAL A 105 -1.00 1.73 3.10
N VAL A 106 -0.89 0.45 2.78
CA VAL A 106 0.21 -0.08 1.97
C VAL A 106 -0.35 -0.54 0.64
N LEU A 107 0.12 0.08 -0.45
CA LEU A 107 -0.15 -0.35 -1.81
C LEU A 107 1.00 -1.25 -2.28
N ILE A 108 0.67 -2.41 -2.85
CA ILE A 108 1.67 -3.38 -3.30
C ILE A 108 1.54 -3.56 -4.82
N ASP A 109 2.63 -3.33 -5.56
CA ASP A 109 2.67 -3.54 -7.01
C ASP A 109 2.87 -5.03 -7.34
N CYS A 110 1.76 -5.75 -7.46
CA CYS A 110 1.75 -7.16 -7.86
C CYS A 110 1.82 -7.35 -9.40
N ASN A 111 1.90 -6.28 -10.21
CA ASN A 111 2.04 -6.41 -11.66
C ASN A 111 3.51 -6.62 -12.05
N LEU A 112 3.97 -7.87 -11.91
CA LEU A 112 5.36 -8.23 -12.17
C LEU A 112 5.79 -8.10 -13.64
N ARG A 113 4.83 -8.05 -14.57
CA ARG A 113 5.09 -7.98 -16.01
C ARG A 113 5.26 -6.54 -16.49
N HIS A 114 4.43 -5.62 -16.00
CA HIS A 114 4.45 -4.20 -16.40
C HIS A 114 4.27 -3.30 -15.17
N PRO A 115 5.27 -3.27 -14.26
CA PRO A 115 5.18 -2.47 -13.05
C PRO A 115 5.23 -0.99 -13.39
N CYS A 116 4.38 -0.20 -12.76
CA CYS A 116 4.24 1.21 -13.10
C CYS A 116 3.78 2.10 -11.94
N LEU A 117 3.45 1.52 -10.77
CA LEU A 117 2.97 2.29 -9.63
C LEU A 117 4.02 3.25 -9.06
N HIS A 118 5.29 2.82 -9.03
CA HIS A 118 6.40 3.65 -8.56
C HIS A 118 6.54 4.96 -9.34
N GLN A 119 6.40 4.92 -10.67
CA GLN A 119 6.47 6.13 -11.53
C GLN A 119 5.30 7.08 -11.26
N ARG A 120 4.09 6.53 -11.03
CA ARG A 120 2.91 7.35 -10.72
C ARG A 120 2.97 7.98 -9.35
N LEU A 121 3.53 7.29 -8.37
CA LEU A 121 3.61 7.78 -6.99
C LEU A 121 4.90 8.54 -6.69
N GLY A 122 5.75 8.76 -7.70
CA GLY A 122 7.01 9.48 -7.52
C GLY A 122 8.01 8.71 -6.66
N VAL A 123 7.98 7.39 -6.66
CA VAL A 123 8.94 6.58 -5.89
C VAL A 123 10.10 6.21 -6.82
N ALA A 124 11.32 6.53 -6.38
CA ALA A 124 12.53 6.16 -7.12
C ALA A 124 12.63 4.63 -7.27
N PRO A 125 13.30 4.11 -8.32
CA PRO A 125 13.55 2.68 -8.42
C PRO A 125 14.27 2.16 -7.18
N ALA A 126 13.62 1.26 -6.45
CA ALA A 126 14.08 0.76 -5.16
C ALA A 126 13.76 -0.75 -5.01
N PRO A 127 14.37 -1.44 -4.02
CA PRO A 127 14.01 -2.82 -3.68
C PRO A 127 12.52 -2.95 -3.38
N GLY A 128 11.94 -4.09 -3.75
CA GLY A 128 10.50 -4.29 -3.69
C GLY A 128 10.07 -5.74 -3.48
N LEU A 129 8.83 -6.03 -3.84
CA LEU A 129 8.17 -7.33 -3.64
C LEU A 129 9.00 -8.51 -4.16
N THR A 130 9.56 -8.39 -5.37
CA THR A 130 10.36 -9.48 -5.95
C THR A 130 11.70 -9.70 -5.25
N ASP A 131 12.27 -8.67 -4.63
CA ASP A 131 13.51 -8.77 -3.87
C ASP A 131 13.28 -9.52 -2.56
N TYR A 132 12.17 -9.19 -1.88
CA TYR A 132 11.75 -9.87 -0.66
C TYR A 132 11.39 -11.34 -0.90
N LEU A 133 10.56 -11.62 -1.90
CA LEU A 133 10.14 -12.99 -2.23
C LEU A 133 11.30 -13.88 -2.73
N SER A 134 12.39 -13.28 -3.22
CA SER A 134 13.57 -14.04 -3.66
C SER A 134 14.63 -14.22 -2.56
N GLY A 135 14.39 -13.72 -1.34
CA GLY A 135 15.38 -13.74 -0.25
C GLY A 135 16.59 -12.82 -0.48
N ARG A 136 16.47 -11.80 -1.35
CA ARG A 136 17.52 -10.77 -1.52
C ARG A 136 17.49 -9.73 -0.41
N THR A 137 16.35 -9.60 0.27
CA THR A 137 16.15 -8.78 1.45
C THR A 137 15.13 -9.45 2.34
N ASP A 138 15.41 -9.56 3.63
CA ASP A 138 14.47 -10.11 4.62
C ASP A 138 13.73 -9.01 5.40
N SER A 139 14.08 -7.73 5.14
CA SER A 139 13.45 -6.59 5.80
C SER A 139 12.26 -6.07 5.01
N LEU A 140 11.08 -6.07 5.64
CA LEU A 140 9.87 -5.45 5.10
C LEU A 140 9.97 -3.92 5.07
N GLU A 141 10.70 -3.34 6.02
CA GLU A 141 10.97 -1.90 6.07
C GLU A 141 11.80 -1.45 4.85
N ALA A 142 12.79 -2.26 4.45
CA ALA A 142 13.66 -1.94 3.31
C ALA A 142 12.93 -1.89 1.96
N ILE A 143 11.78 -2.57 1.83
CA ILE A 143 10.98 -2.61 0.60
C ILE A 143 9.73 -1.73 0.65
N THR A 144 9.46 -1.09 1.79
CA THR A 144 8.29 -0.23 1.99
C THR A 144 8.73 1.22 1.90
N HIS A 145 8.23 1.92 0.90
CA HIS A 145 8.65 3.29 0.60
C HIS A 145 7.52 4.27 0.88
N ALA A 146 7.84 5.42 1.45
CA ALA A 146 6.90 6.52 1.56
C ALA A 146 6.48 6.99 0.15
N THR A 147 5.29 7.57 0.03
CA THR A 147 4.82 8.21 -1.20
C THR A 147 4.54 9.68 -0.95
N SER A 148 4.28 10.43 -2.02
CA SER A 148 3.86 11.84 -1.89
C SER A 148 2.45 12.00 -1.30
N VAL A 149 1.69 10.92 -1.15
CA VAL A 149 0.39 10.92 -0.46
C VAL A 149 0.63 10.56 1.01
N PRO A 150 0.24 11.41 1.97
CA PRO A 150 0.41 11.13 3.39
C PRO A 150 -0.23 9.79 3.78
N ARG A 151 0.47 9.02 4.63
CA ARG A 151 0.04 7.70 5.15
C ARG A 151 -0.19 6.61 4.09
N LEU A 152 0.15 6.89 2.83
CA LEU A 152 0.20 5.89 1.77
C LEU A 152 1.65 5.48 1.55
N PHE A 153 1.90 4.19 1.70
CA PHE A 153 3.18 3.55 1.45
C PHE A 153 3.09 2.66 0.21
N LEU A 154 4.20 2.50 -0.49
CA LEU A 154 4.31 1.65 -1.67
C LEU A 154 5.35 0.56 -1.44
N ILE A 155 4.96 -0.68 -1.69
CA ILE A 155 5.89 -1.78 -1.99
C ILE A 155 5.91 -1.95 -3.50
N PRO A 156 6.94 -1.45 -4.21
CA PRO A 156 7.03 -1.57 -5.65
C PRO A 156 7.36 -3.02 -6.02
N ARG A 157 7.34 -3.33 -7.30
CA ARG A 157 7.73 -4.65 -7.81
C ARG A 157 9.19 -5.01 -7.44
N GLY A 158 10.10 -4.04 -7.42
CA GLY A 158 11.52 -4.24 -7.08
C GLY A 158 12.52 -4.10 -8.24
N ALA A 159 13.78 -3.90 -7.87
CA ALA A 159 14.86 -3.42 -8.74
C ALA A 159 15.46 -4.52 -9.61
N ARG A 160 14.73 -4.88 -10.67
CA ARG A 160 15.37 -5.47 -11.86
C ARG A 160 14.59 -5.07 -13.12
N PRO A 161 15.06 -4.09 -13.90
CA PRO A 161 14.58 -3.95 -15.27
C PRO A 161 14.81 -5.29 -15.96
N ARG A 162 13.81 -5.77 -16.70
CA ARG A 162 14.06 -6.86 -17.64
C ARG A 162 15.09 -6.34 -18.66
N PRO A 163 16.13 -7.09 -19.06
CA PRO A 163 17.14 -6.60 -20.01
C PRO A 163 16.51 -6.09 -21.32
N GLU A 164 15.34 -6.60 -21.71
CA GLU A 164 14.56 -6.19 -22.88
C GLU A 164 13.63 -4.96 -22.67
N ALA A 165 13.53 -4.42 -21.45
CA ALA A 165 12.65 -3.30 -21.13
C ALA A 165 13.36 -1.93 -21.15
N SER A 166 14.69 -1.88 -21.34
CA SER A 166 15.43 -0.60 -21.36
C SER A 166 15.35 0.16 -22.69
N SER A 167 14.88 -0.49 -23.77
CA SER A 167 14.74 0.13 -25.10
C SER A 167 13.34 0.68 -25.38
N LEU A 168 12.36 0.40 -24.50
CA LEU A 168 11.02 0.95 -24.63
C LEU A 168 10.95 2.28 -23.85
N PRO A 169 10.38 3.35 -24.44
CA PRO A 169 10.09 4.56 -23.68
C PRO A 169 9.25 4.17 -22.45
N PRO A 170 9.31 4.92 -21.34
CA PRO A 170 8.47 4.66 -20.18
C PRO A 170 7.02 4.74 -20.63
N THR A 171 6.42 3.59 -20.97
CA THR A 171 4.99 3.49 -21.20
C THR A 171 4.41 3.67 -19.81
N GLY A 172 4.07 4.91 -19.46
CA GLY A 172 3.34 5.21 -18.24
C GLY A 172 2.16 4.26 -18.11
N CYS A 173 1.74 3.95 -16.87
CA CYS A 173 0.59 3.08 -16.65
C CYS A 173 -0.52 3.51 -17.60
N SER A 174 -0.94 2.62 -18.52
CA SER A 174 -1.98 2.98 -19.46
C SER A 174 -3.29 3.14 -18.67
N GLY A 175 -3.74 4.39 -18.50
CA GLY A 175 -4.93 4.79 -17.73
C GLY A 175 -4.63 5.31 -16.32
#